data_AF-A0A964JIR9-F1
#
_entry.id   AF-A0A964JIR9-F1
#
_cell.length_a   1.000
_cell.length_b   1.000
_cell.length_c   1.000
_cell.angle_alpha   90.00
_cell.angle_beta   90.00
_cell.angle_gamma   90.00
#
_symmetry.space_group_name_H-M   'P 1'
#
loop_
_entity.id
_entity.type
_entity.pdbx_description
1 polymer ?
#
loop_
_entity_poly.entity_id
_entity_poly.type
_entity_poly.pdbx_seq_one_letter_code
_entity_poly.pdbx_strand_id
1 'polypeptide(L)' 'MLRGAPLAVSASIGPLDGVYRRTEGEPEFQEARGPSRDELAGLLDKIIARLMKMLTRLGYLIEE' A
#
# COMPACT_ATOMS: atom_id res chain seq x y z
N MET A 1 -9.48 -4.88 36.49
CA MET A 1 -8.80 -5.68 35.46
C MET A 1 -9.77 -5.88 34.30
N LEU A 2 -9.64 -5.13 33.21
CA LEU A 2 -10.42 -5.34 32.00
C LEU A 2 -9.46 -5.62 30.84
N ARG A 3 -9.62 -6.80 30.25
CA ARG A 3 -8.79 -7.36 29.17
C ARG A 3 -8.89 -6.45 27.93
N GLY A 4 -7.74 -6.13 27.33
CA GLY A 4 -7.68 -5.44 26.05
C GLY A 4 -8.30 -6.30 24.95
N ALA A 5 -9.39 -5.82 24.36
CA ALA A 5 -9.92 -6.38 23.14
C ALA A 5 -8.93 -6.07 21.99
N PRO A 6 -8.66 -7.00 21.06
CA PRO A 6 -7.84 -6.70 19.90
C PRO A 6 -8.52 -5.60 19.08
N LEU A 7 -7.83 -4.49 18.85
CA LEU A 7 -8.23 -3.45 17.91
C LEU A 7 -8.30 -4.10 16.53
N ALA A 8 -9.50 -4.43 16.07
CA ALA A 8 -9.73 -4.79 14.69
C ALA A 8 -9.46 -3.53 13.85
N VAL A 9 -8.27 -3.47 13.25
CA VAL A 9 -7.93 -2.43 12.27
C VAL A 9 -8.69 -2.75 11.00
N SER A 10 -9.92 -2.23 10.89
CA SER A 10 -10.59 -2.15 9.61
C SER A 10 -9.93 -1.02 8.82
N ALA A 11 -8.92 -1.36 8.03
CA ALA A 11 -8.44 -0.47 6.99
C ALA A 11 -9.52 -0.41 5.91
N SER A 12 -10.41 0.58 6.01
CA SER A 12 -11.19 0.97 4.84
C SER A 12 -10.18 1.47 3.80
N ILE A 13 -10.19 0.86 2.61
CA ILE A 13 -9.55 1.43 1.40
C ILE A 13 -10.40 2.64 1.01
N GLY A 14 -10.35 3.68 1.86
CA GLY A 14 -10.83 5.02 1.59
C GLY A 14 -9.71 5.80 0.91
N PRO A 15 -10.06 6.73 0.03
CA PRO A 15 -9.41 6.84 -1.25
C PRO A 15 -8.08 7.59 -1.18
N LEU A 16 -7.13 7.17 -2.01
CA LEU A 16 -5.95 7.95 -2.39
C LEU A 16 -6.40 9.13 -3.30
N ASP A 17 -7.39 9.91 -2.86
CA ASP A 17 -8.00 11.02 -3.60
C ASP A 17 -7.14 12.29 -3.60
N GLY A 18 -5.88 12.17 -3.19
CA GLY A 18 -4.95 13.28 -3.28
C GLY A 18 -3.55 12.93 -2.82
N VAL A 19 -2.62 13.78 -3.23
CA VAL A 19 -1.22 13.74 -2.85
C VAL A 19 -0.84 15.04 -2.18
N TYR A 20 -0.03 14.97 -1.12
CA TYR A 20 0.60 16.16 -0.56
C TYR A 20 1.87 16.45 -1.37
N ARG A 21 1.91 17.60 -2.03
CA ARG A 21 3.15 18.07 -2.66
C ARG A 21 3.98 18.74 -1.58
N ARG A 22 5.21 18.26 -1.37
CA ARG A 22 6.20 19.02 -0.60
C ARG A 22 6.64 20.23 -1.43
N THR A 23 6.28 21.41 -0.97
CA THR A 23 6.85 22.68 -1.41
C THR A 23 7.89 23.14 -0.39
N GLU A 24 8.65 24.18 -0.68
CA GLU A 24 9.58 24.80 0.30
C GLU A 24 8.83 25.43 1.50
N GLY A 25 7.49 25.48 1.45
CA GLY A 25 6.61 25.96 2.52
C GLY A 25 5.67 24.88 3.07
N GLU A 26 4.44 25.28 3.42
CA GLU A 26 3.44 24.36 3.98
C GLU A 26 2.98 23.31 2.96
N PRO A 27 2.81 22.02 3.37
CA PRO A 27 2.35 20.97 2.47
C PRO A 27 1.01 21.30 1.82
N GLU A 28 0.98 21.33 0.49
CA GLU A 28 -0.25 21.59 -0.27
C GLU A 28 -0.91 20.26 -0.65
N PHE A 29 -2.17 20.08 -0.22
CA PHE A 29 -3.00 18.96 -0.67
C PHE A 29 -3.45 19.21 -2.11
N GLN A 30 -3.09 18.29 -3.00
CA GLN A 30 -3.60 18.27 -4.37
C GLN A 30 -4.58 17.12 -4.52
N GLU A 31 -5.84 17.47 -4.78
CA GLU A 31 -6.85 16.50 -5.15
C GLU A 31 -6.41 15.79 -6.43
N ALA A 32 -6.35 14.47 -6.35
CA ALA A 32 -5.99 13.60 -7.46
C ALA A 32 -7.06 12.52 -7.53
N ARG A 33 -7.45 12.12 -8.74
CA ARG A 33 -8.38 10.99 -8.87
C ARG A 33 -7.77 9.76 -8.18
N GLY A 34 -8.50 9.19 -7.23
CA GLY A 34 -8.14 7.89 -6.65
C GLY A 34 -7.95 6.83 -7.74
N PRO A 35 -6.93 5.96 -7.62
CA PRO A 35 -6.68 4.92 -8.60
C PRO A 35 -7.91 4.02 -8.70
N SER A 36 -8.24 3.61 -9.92
CA SER A 36 -9.24 2.57 -10.11
C SER A 36 -8.80 1.26 -9.47
N ARG A 37 -9.76 0.39 -9.19
CA ARG A 37 -9.50 -0.94 -8.64
C ARG A 37 -8.52 -1.73 -9.51
N ASP A 38 -8.63 -1.62 -10.83
CA ASP A 38 -7.79 -2.35 -11.77
C ASP A 38 -6.37 -1.80 -11.80
N GLU A 39 -6.19 -0.48 -11.70
CA GLU A 39 -4.88 0.16 -11.57
C GLU A 39 -4.19 -0.25 -10.27
N LEU A 40 -4.93 -0.30 -9.16
CA LEU A 40 -4.41 -0.75 -7.87
C LEU A 40 -4.05 -2.24 -7.91
N ALA A 41 -4.92 -3.09 -8.47
CA ALA A 41 -4.65 -4.52 -8.62
C ALA A 41 -3.38 -4.75 -9.46
N GLY A 42 -3.26 -4.10 -10.62
CA GLY A 42 -2.08 -4.22 -11.47
C GLY A 42 -0.80 -3.70 -10.82
N LEU A 43 -0.88 -2.69 -9.95
CA LEU A 43 0.28 -2.23 -9.17
C LEU A 43 0.70 -3.28 -8.14
N LEU A 44 -0.27 -3.85 -7.41
CA LEU A 44 -0.01 -4.89 -6.42
C LEU A 44 0.63 -6.12 -7.07
N ASP A 45 0.12 -6.57 -8.21
CA ASP A 45 0.69 -7.70 -8.97
C ASP A 45 2.15 -7.45 -9.34
N LYS A 46 2.49 -6.23 -9.77
CA LYS A 46 3.88 -5.86 -10.11
C LYS A 46 4.79 -5.87 -8.88
N ILE A 47 4.31 -5.36 -7.74
CA ILE A 47 5.07 -5.36 -6.49
C ILE A 47 5.31 -6.79 -6.03
N ILE A 48 4.25 -7.60 -5.99
CA ILE A 48 4.31 -9.01 -5.59
C ILE A 48 5.28 -9.75 -6.50
N ALA A 49 5.14 -9.66 -7.82
CA ALA A 49 6.05 -10.34 -8.76
C ALA A 49 7.51 -9.93 -8.56
N ARG A 50 7.78 -8.65 -8.28
CA ARG A 50 9.14 -8.17 -8.02
C ARG A 50 9.69 -8.71 -6.70
N LEU A 51 8.87 -8.75 -5.66
CA LEU A 51 9.25 -9.31 -4.35
C LEU A 51 9.50 -10.81 -4.47
N MET A 52 8.58 -11.57 -5.07
CA MET A 52 8.73 -13.00 -5.32
C MET A 52 10.05 -13.29 -6.04
N LYS A 53 10.31 -12.62 -7.18
CA LYS A 53 11.56 -12.77 -7.92
C LYS A 53 12.80 -12.45 -7.08
N MET A 54 12.74 -11.40 -6.26
CA MET A 54 13.85 -11.02 -5.40
C MET A 54 14.10 -12.08 -4.32
N LEU A 55 13.04 -12.55 -3.66
CA LEU A 55 13.12 -13.54 -2.58
C LEU A 55 13.59 -14.90 -3.09
N THR A 56 13.09 -15.35 -4.25
CA THR A 56 13.57 -16.58 -4.91
C THR A 56 15.04 -16.46 -5.28
N ARG A 57 15.47 -15.33 -5.86
CA ARG A 57 16.88 -15.10 -6.21
C ARG A 57 17.80 -15.09 -4.99
N LEU A 58 17.31 -14.59 -3.86
CA LEU A 58 18.06 -14.59 -2.60
C LEU A 58 18.01 -15.94 -1.86
N GLY A 59 17.26 -16.92 -2.36
CA GLY A 59 17.08 -18.22 -1.71
C GLY A 59 16.21 -18.18 -0.45
N TYR A 60 15.53 -17.06 -0.19
CA TYR A 60 14.60 -16.91 0.95
C TYR A 60 13.22 -17.47 0.66
N LEU A 61 12.89 -17.64 -0.62
CA LEU A 61 11.66 -18.28 -1.05
C LEU A 61 12.02 -19.54 -1.83
N ILE A 62 11.63 -20.69 -1.27
CA ILE A 62 11.73 -22.00 -1.90
C ILE A 62 10.30 -22.37 -2.30
N GLU A 63 10.05 -22.55 -3.60
CA GLU A 63 8.82 -23.16 -4.08
C GLU A 63 8.94 -24.67 -3.83
N GLU A 64 7.94 -25.26 -3.15
CA GLU A 64 7.84 -26.72 -2.98
C GLU A 64 7.44 -27.41 -4.30
#